data_AF-A0A368JWU8-F1
#
_entry.id   AF-A0A368JWU8-F1
#
_cell.length_a   1.000
_cell.length_b   1.000
_cell.length_c   1.000
_cell.angle_alpha   90.00
_cell.angle_beta   90.00
_cell.angle_gamma   90.00
#
_symmetry.space_group_name_H-M   'P 1'
#
loop_
_entity.id
_entity.type
_entity.pdbx_description
1 polymer ?
#
loop_
_entity_poly.entity_id
_entity_poly.type
_entity_poly.pdbx_seq_one_letter_code
_entity_poly.pdbx_strand_id
1 'polypeptide(L)'
;MDETMTTHSKKPDGPEVDQWGVPYAKTRDWTDEEVAVAVEYVKKDIPEAWAELERLEVATGDLRGSDAIGLQFATLAELHPECEFYEIGQLESKVRAVRRAQLGLK
;
A
#
# COMPACT_ATOMS: atom_id res chain seq x y z
N MET A 1 35.99 12.15 -40.73
CA MET A 1 35.38 11.03 -40.00
C MET A 1 35.33 11.50 -38.57
N ASP A 2 34.15 11.99 -38.17
CA ASP A 2 33.91 12.66 -36.90
C ASP A 2 33.70 11.61 -35.80
N GLU A 3 34.66 11.48 -34.90
CA GLU A 3 34.53 10.67 -33.68
C GLU A 3 33.70 11.45 -32.66
N THR A 4 32.39 11.26 -32.70
CA THR A 4 31.50 11.74 -31.63
C THR A 4 31.67 10.83 -30.43
N MET A 5 32.37 11.33 -29.41
CA MET A 5 32.46 10.72 -28.09
C MET A 5 31.06 10.66 -27.46
N THR A 6 30.45 9.48 -27.50
CA THR A 6 29.24 9.16 -26.73
C THR A 6 29.60 9.19 -25.25
N THR A 7 29.29 10.30 -24.58
CA THR A 7 29.36 10.44 -23.13
C THR A 7 28.55 9.33 -22.47
N HIS A 8 29.22 8.30 -21.96
CA HIS A 8 28.61 7.32 -21.08
C HIS A 8 28.29 8.04 -19.78
N SER A 9 27.03 8.50 -19.65
CA SER A 9 26.49 8.94 -18.38
C SER A 9 26.56 7.75 -17.44
N LYS A 10 27.57 7.80 -16.56
CA LYS A 10 27.75 6.89 -15.44
C LYS A 10 26.45 6.92 -14.64
N LYS A 11 25.65 5.86 -14.70
CA LYS A 11 24.50 5.69 -13.82
C LYS A 11 25.01 5.85 -12.38
N PRO A 12 24.41 6.72 -11.55
CA PRO A 12 24.81 6.80 -10.16
C PRO A 12 24.55 5.45 -9.49
N ASP A 13 25.54 4.95 -8.75
CA ASP A 13 25.50 3.72 -7.94
C ASP A 13 24.56 3.87 -6.71
N GLY A 14 23.39 4.48 -6.90
CA GLY A 14 22.35 4.64 -5.89
C GLY A 14 21.28 3.56 -6.04
N PRO A 15 20.55 3.20 -4.96
CA PRO A 15 19.42 2.29 -5.10
C PRO A 15 18.44 2.89 -6.11
N GLU A 16 17.92 2.05 -7.00
CA GLU A 16 16.80 2.43 -7.83
C GLU A 16 15.69 2.90 -6.88
N VAL A 17 15.18 4.11 -7.08
CA VAL A 17 14.09 4.67 -6.28
C VAL A 17 12.86 4.81 -7.17
N ASP A 18 11.67 4.62 -6.60
CA ASP A 18 10.43 4.90 -7.32
C ASP A 18 10.28 6.39 -7.63
N GLN A 19 9.21 6.77 -8.33
CA GLN A 19 8.92 8.17 -8.68
C GLN A 19 8.74 9.11 -7.47
N TRP A 20 8.75 8.57 -6.24
CA TRP A 20 8.63 9.29 -4.98
C TRP A 20 9.93 9.28 -4.16
N GLY A 21 11.03 8.73 -4.70
CA GLY A 21 12.32 8.71 -4.02
C GLY A 21 12.46 7.59 -2.98
N VAL A 22 11.55 6.61 -2.97
CA VAL A 22 11.63 5.45 -2.07
C VAL A 22 12.50 4.38 -2.73
N PRO A 23 13.56 3.88 -2.08
CA PRO A 23 14.35 2.79 -2.64
C PRO A 23 13.48 1.58 -2.98
N TYR A 24 13.52 1.09 -4.23
CA TYR A 24 12.86 -0.15 -4.68
C TYR A 24 13.23 -1.34 -3.79
N ALA A 25 14.41 -1.31 -3.16
CA ALA A 25 14.88 -2.29 -2.19
C ALA A 25 14.03 -2.40 -0.90
N LYS A 26 12.97 -1.59 -0.76
CA LYS A 26 12.07 -1.56 0.41
C LYS A 26 10.59 -1.83 0.05
N THR A 27 10.27 -2.41 -1.09
CA THR A 27 8.89 -2.86 -1.34
C THR A 27 8.77 -4.35 -1.02
N ARG A 28 7.91 -4.71 -0.06
CA ARG A 28 7.59 -6.11 0.24
C ARG A 28 6.56 -6.58 -0.79
N ASP A 29 6.87 -7.68 -1.46
CA ASP A 29 5.92 -8.33 -2.36
C ASP A 29 4.88 -9.10 -1.55
N TRP A 30 3.79 -8.41 -1.18
CA TRP A 30 2.62 -9.03 -0.56
C TRP A 30 1.89 -9.92 -1.54
N THR A 31 1.82 -11.21 -1.21
CA THR A 31 1.08 -12.22 -1.96
C THR A 31 -0.44 -12.04 -1.80
N ASP A 32 -1.22 -12.57 -2.75
CA ASP A 32 -2.68 -12.52 -2.68
C ASP A 32 -3.23 -13.21 -1.43
N GLU A 33 -2.56 -14.27 -0.96
CA GLU A 33 -2.92 -15.00 0.27
C GLU A 33 -2.69 -14.14 1.52
N GLU A 34 -1.54 -13.47 1.63
CA GLU A 34 -1.27 -12.55 2.75
C GLU A 34 -2.27 -11.39 2.77
N VAL A 35 -2.60 -10.83 1.60
CA VAL A 35 -3.61 -9.77 1.50
C VAL A 35 -4.99 -10.28 1.92
N ALA A 36 -5.38 -11.49 1.51
CA ALA A 36 -6.65 -12.09 1.92
C ALA A 36 -6.71 -12.30 3.44
N VAL A 37 -5.63 -12.80 4.05
CA VAL A 37 -5.52 -12.94 5.51
C VAL A 37 -5.65 -11.59 6.21
N ALA A 38 -4.96 -10.56 5.71
CA ALA A 38 -5.05 -9.21 6.25
C ALA A 38 -6.48 -8.63 6.17
N VAL A 39 -7.17 -8.82 5.04
CA VAL A 39 -8.57 -8.39 4.87
C VAL A 39 -9.48 -9.07 5.90
N GLU A 40 -9.38 -10.38 6.06
CA GLU A 40 -10.22 -11.12 7.01
C GLU A 40 -9.88 -10.77 8.47
N TYR A 41 -8.61 -10.51 8.77
CA TYR A 41 -8.19 -10.03 10.09
C TYR A 41 -8.80 -8.67 10.41
N VAL A 42 -8.70 -7.68 9.51
CA VAL A 42 -9.28 -6.35 9.69
C VAL A 42 -10.80 -6.42 9.85
N LYS A 43 -11.49 -7.20 9.01
CA LYS A 43 -12.96 -7.38 9.10
C LYS A 43 -13.39 -7.96 10.44
N LYS A 44 -12.59 -8.87 11.01
CA LYS A 44 -12.88 -9.52 12.28
C LYS A 44 -12.60 -8.62 13.48
N ASP A 45 -11.49 -7.88 13.44
CA ASP A 45 -10.98 -7.12 14.58
C ASP A 45 -11.66 -5.75 14.72
N ILE A 46 -11.86 -5.06 13.59
CA ILE A 46 -12.48 -3.73 13.55
C ILE A 46 -13.69 -3.68 12.59
N PRO A 47 -14.73 -4.52 12.80
CA PRO A 47 -15.86 -4.66 11.87
C PRO A 47 -16.60 -3.36 11.59
N GLU A 48 -16.73 -2.49 12.59
CA GLU A 48 -17.42 -1.20 12.48
C GLU A 48 -16.59 -0.20 11.64
N ALA A 49 -15.27 -0.16 11.84
CA ALA A 49 -14.37 0.65 11.02
C ALA A 49 -14.33 0.14 9.57
N TRP A 50 -14.36 -1.19 9.37
CA TRP A 50 -14.44 -1.76 8.03
C TRP A 50 -15.71 -1.31 7.30
N ALA A 51 -16.88 -1.43 7.95
CA ALA A 51 -18.16 -0.99 7.38
C ALA A 51 -18.18 0.52 7.08
N GLU A 52 -17.58 1.33 7.95
CA GLU A 52 -17.43 2.77 7.72
C GLU A 52 -16.56 3.06 6.49
N LEU A 53 -15.45 2.34 6.33
CA LEU A 53 -14.60 2.48 5.14
C LEU A 53 -15.35 2.08 3.87
N GLU A 54 -16.12 0.99 3.88
CA GLU A 54 -16.96 0.61 2.74
C GLU A 54 -17.97 1.71 2.39
N ARG A 55 -18.64 2.28 3.41
CA ARG A 55 -19.58 3.38 3.24
C ARG A 55 -18.92 4.61 2.62
N LEU A 56 -17.73 4.99 3.09
CA LEU A 56 -16.98 6.14 2.58
C LEU A 56 -16.49 5.93 1.14
N GLU A 57 -16.04 4.71 0.80
CA GLU A 57 -15.63 4.36 -0.56
C GLU A 57 -16.79 4.50 -1.56
N VAL A 58 -17.99 4.06 -1.18
CA VAL A 58 -19.21 4.18 -2.00
C VAL A 58 -19.67 5.63 -2.08
N ALA A 59 -19.65 6.37 -0.97
CA ALA A 59 -20.22 7.71 -0.90
C ALA A 59 -19.33 8.78 -1.55
N THR A 60 -18.02 8.69 -1.37
CA THR A 60 -17.07 9.76 -1.75
C THR A 60 -15.80 9.27 -2.42
N GLY A 61 -15.36 8.04 -2.11
CA GLY A 61 -14.07 7.52 -2.54
C GLY A 61 -12.85 8.17 -1.86
N ASP A 62 -13.06 9.15 -0.97
CA ASP A 62 -12.00 9.81 -0.20
C ASP A 62 -12.02 9.33 1.25
N LEU A 63 -10.89 8.83 1.72
CA LEU A 63 -10.71 8.31 3.07
C LEU A 63 -9.86 9.23 3.96
N ARG A 64 -9.36 10.35 3.40
CA ARG A 64 -8.45 11.25 4.13
C ARG A 64 -9.14 11.85 5.34
N GLY A 65 -8.47 11.74 6.49
CA GLY A 65 -8.96 12.28 7.77
C GLY A 65 -10.04 11.42 8.44
N SER A 66 -10.35 10.23 7.91
CA SER A 66 -11.23 9.27 8.60
C SER A 66 -10.47 8.53 9.69
N ASP A 67 -11.01 8.46 10.90
CA ASP A 67 -10.40 7.65 11.98
C ASP A 67 -10.33 6.16 11.61
N ALA A 68 -11.26 5.69 10.78
CA ALA A 68 -11.31 4.30 10.35
C ALA A 68 -10.08 3.88 9.51
N ILE A 69 -9.47 4.80 8.75
CA ILE A 69 -8.24 4.49 8.01
C ILE A 69 -7.04 4.35 8.96
N GLY A 70 -7.00 5.19 9.99
CA GLY A 70 -5.99 5.10 11.05
C GLY A 70 -6.11 3.79 11.85
N LEU A 71 -7.34 3.38 12.19
CA LEU A 71 -7.59 2.11 12.85
C LEU A 71 -7.18 0.92 11.97
N GLN A 72 -7.54 0.92 10.68
CA GLN A 72 -7.08 -0.12 9.76
C GLN A 72 -5.56 -0.22 9.72
N PHE A 73 -4.86 0.92 9.60
CA PHE A 73 -3.41 0.93 9.58
C PHE A 73 -2.82 0.35 10.87
N ALA A 74 -3.34 0.74 12.04
CA ALA A 74 -2.89 0.21 13.33
C ALA A 74 -3.12 -1.31 13.44
N THR A 75 -4.31 -1.79 13.08
CA THR A 75 -4.64 -3.23 13.07
C THR A 75 -3.73 -4.03 12.14
N LEU A 76 -3.36 -3.48 10.97
CA LEU A 76 -2.40 -4.13 10.08
C LEU A 76 -0.98 -4.17 10.64
N ALA A 77 -0.55 -3.11 11.34
CA ALA A 77 0.74 -3.08 12.03
C ALA A 77 0.80 -4.07 13.21
N GLU A 78 -0.32 -4.31 13.88
CA GLU A 78 -0.42 -5.34 14.93
C GLU A 78 -0.37 -6.77 14.36
N LEU A 79 -0.94 -7.00 13.17
CA LEU A 79 -0.86 -8.28 12.49
C LEU A 79 0.57 -8.60 12.02
N HIS A 80 1.33 -7.57 11.62
CA HIS A 80 2.68 -7.68 11.09
C HIS A 80 3.68 -6.80 11.87
N PRO A 81 3.96 -7.13 13.15
CA PRO A 81 4.84 -6.31 13.99
C PRO A 81 6.31 -6.32 13.54
N GLU A 82 6.68 -7.27 12.68
CA GLU A 82 8.00 -7.35 12.06
C GLU A 82 8.19 -6.36 10.90
N CYS A 83 7.11 -5.77 10.40
CA CYS A 83 7.12 -4.91 9.23
C CYS A 83 7.32 -3.43 9.59
N GLU A 84 8.02 -2.72 8.72
CA GLU A 84 8.20 -1.28 8.79
C GLU A 84 6.94 -0.54 8.33
N PHE A 85 6.81 0.72 8.75
CA PHE A 85 5.64 1.56 8.44
C PHE A 85 5.30 1.61 6.94
N TYR A 86 6.31 1.66 6.07
CA TYR A 86 6.11 1.72 4.63
C TYR A 86 5.57 0.40 4.04
N GLU A 87 5.88 -0.75 4.66
CA GLU A 87 5.37 -2.07 4.23
C GLU A 87 3.90 -2.20 4.59
N ILE A 88 3.53 -1.71 5.79
CA ILE A 88 2.14 -1.62 6.22
C ILE A 88 1.34 -0.70 5.30
N GLY A 89 1.87 0.45 4.88
CA GLY A 89 1.21 1.33 3.92
C GLY A 89 0.99 0.68 2.53
N GLN A 90 1.92 -0.19 2.10
CA GLN A 90 1.73 -0.97 0.88
C GLN A 90 0.64 -2.03 1.04
N LEU A 91 0.61 -2.72 2.18
CA LEU A 91 -0.45 -3.69 2.51
C LEU A 91 -1.82 -3.01 2.58
N GLU A 92 -1.90 -1.86 3.25
CA GLU A 92 -3.10 -1.03 3.37
C GLU A 92 -3.68 -0.69 1.98
N SER A 93 -2.81 -0.31 1.04
CA SER A 93 -3.19 0.00 -0.34
C SER A 93 -3.77 -1.23 -1.06
N LYS A 94 -3.19 -2.42 -0.85
CA LYS A 94 -3.71 -3.69 -1.40
C LYS A 94 -5.04 -4.11 -0.76
N VAL A 95 -5.16 -4.00 0.56
CA VAL A 95 -6.42 -4.23 1.30
C VAL A 95 -7.52 -3.32 0.79
N ARG A 96 -7.21 -2.03 0.57
CA ARG A 96 -8.13 -1.07 -0.04
C ARG A 96 -8.56 -1.48 -1.45
N ALA A 97 -7.62 -1.93 -2.28
CA ALA A 97 -7.94 -2.40 -3.63
C ALA A 97 -8.91 -3.58 -3.60
N VAL A 98 -8.68 -4.55 -2.70
CA VAL A 98 -9.62 -5.68 -2.50
C VAL A 98 -10.98 -5.20 -2.03
N ARG A 99 -11.05 -4.29 -1.04
CA ARG A 99 -12.33 -3.72 -0.57
C ARG A 99 -13.09 -3.06 -1.72
N ARG A 100 -12.43 -2.21 -2.50
CA ARG A 100 -13.05 -1.53 -3.66
C ARG A 100 -13.56 -2.54 -4.69
N ALA A 101 -12.78 -3.58 -4.99
CA ALA A 101 -13.20 -4.63 -5.90
C ALA A 101 -14.45 -5.41 -5.38
N GLN A 102 -14.50 -5.73 -4.09
CA GLN A 102 -15.67 -6.36 -3.44
C GLN A 102 -16.93 -5.50 -3.52
N LEU A 103 -16.78 -4.17 -3.53
CA LEU A 103 -17.86 -3.20 -3.69
C LEU A 103 -18.20 -2.90 -5.17
N GLY A 104 -17.49 -3.50 -6.13
CA GLY A 104 -17.68 -3.22 -7.56
C GLY A 104 -17.16 -1.85 -8.01
N LEU A 105 -16.26 -1.24 -7.23
CA LEU A 105 -15.63 0.05 -7.53
C LEU A 105 -14.32 -0.15 -8.31
N LYS A 106 -14.09 0.69 -9.33
CA LYS A 106 -12.88 0.66 -10.17
C LYS A 106 -11.69 1.39 -9.55
#